data_AF-A0A6L3F4V2-F1
#
_entry.id   AF-A0A6L3F4V2-F1
#
_cell.length_a   1.000
_cell.length_b   1.000
_cell.length_c   1.000
_cell.angle_alpha   90.00
_cell.angle_beta   90.00
_cell.angle_gamma   90.00
#
_symmetry.space_group_name_H-M   'P 1'
#
loop_
_entity.id
_entity.type
_entity.pdbx_description
1 polymer ?
#
loop_
_entity_poly.entity_id
_entity_poly.type
_entity_poly.pdbx_seq_one_letter_code
_entity_poly.pdbx_strand_id
1 'polypeptide(L)'
;MSKQPEKELTPASVEKMMSADEVELASAVVTLGDDAEAISVAPNWKLVWWRFKKHKLALVGGVVIIFIAIMAIFPEFFSTHDPNETVATDSFIPVQTLHFWRDGRFQLHVLDVEGKRNPDTLRMEWFVSEENIVPLRLWAHGVPYELFGRFETDI
;
A
#
# COMPACT_ATOMS: atom_id res chain seq x y z
N MET A 1 38.61 -30.54 72.54
CA MET A 1 39.34 -29.36 72.03
C MET A 1 39.78 -29.69 70.59
N SER A 2 38.92 -29.42 69.62
CA SER A 2 38.99 -28.27 68.71
C SER A 2 40.22 -28.28 67.80
N LYS A 3 40.02 -28.74 66.55
CA LYS A 3 40.50 -28.07 65.33
C LYS A 3 39.54 -28.37 64.19
N GLN A 4 38.81 -27.35 63.75
CA GLN A 4 38.15 -27.32 62.44
C GLN A 4 39.24 -27.24 61.36
N PRO A 5 39.12 -27.94 60.22
CA PRO A 5 39.98 -27.73 59.07
C PRO A 5 39.45 -26.54 58.23
N GLU A 6 40.39 -25.74 57.73
CA GLU A 6 40.17 -24.67 56.75
C GLU A 6 39.30 -25.15 55.60
N LYS A 7 38.22 -24.42 55.35
CA LYS A 7 37.37 -24.61 54.18
C LYS A 7 38.02 -23.84 53.04
N GLU A 8 38.78 -24.54 52.21
CA GLU A 8 39.31 -24.01 50.95
C GLU A 8 38.16 -23.43 50.11
N LEU A 9 38.21 -22.12 49.84
CA LEU A 9 37.42 -21.52 48.77
C LEU A 9 38.08 -21.85 47.44
N THR A 10 37.61 -22.91 46.80
CA THR A 10 37.95 -23.22 45.41
C THR A 10 37.38 -22.16 44.45
N PRO A 11 38.09 -21.79 43.36
CA PRO A 11 37.68 -20.73 42.42
C PRO A 11 36.39 -21.02 41.63
N ALA A 12 35.90 -22.26 41.65
CA ALA A 12 34.71 -22.70 40.93
C ALA A 12 33.38 -22.16 41.48
N SER A 13 33.35 -21.59 42.69
CA SER A 13 32.13 -20.98 43.25
C SER A 13 31.94 -19.50 42.87
N VAL A 14 32.95 -18.84 42.31
CA VAL A 14 32.87 -17.44 41.88
C VAL A 14 32.30 -17.34 40.46
N GLU A 15 32.58 -18.33 39.61
CA GLU A 15 32.20 -18.34 38.19
C GLU A 15 30.69 -18.50 37.95
N LYS A 16 29.97 -19.12 38.89
CA LYS A 16 28.51 -19.33 38.80
C LYS A 16 27.67 -18.18 39.38
N MET A 17 28.32 -17.11 39.83
CA MET A 17 27.69 -15.98 40.53
C MET A 17 27.63 -14.70 39.69
N MET A 18 28.11 -14.73 38.44
CA MET A 18 27.73 -13.76 37.41
C MET A 18 26.36 -14.16 36.86
N SER A 19 25.35 -13.90 37.67
CA SER A 19 23.93 -14.10 37.37
C SER A 19 23.58 -13.59 35.97
N ALA A 20 22.71 -14.30 35.26
CA ALA A 20 22.13 -13.83 34.01
C ALA A 20 21.53 -12.41 34.13
N ASP A 21 21.12 -12.00 35.33
CA ASP A 21 20.68 -10.64 35.64
C ASP A 21 21.79 -9.59 35.49
N GLU A 22 23.04 -9.87 35.84
CA GLU A 22 24.17 -8.93 35.68
C GLU A 22 24.53 -8.75 34.20
N VAL A 23 24.41 -9.82 33.41
CA VAL A 23 24.64 -9.78 31.95
C VAL A 23 23.50 -9.05 31.25
N GLU A 24 22.25 -9.25 31.65
CA GLU A 24 21.11 -8.45 31.15
C GLU A 24 21.24 -6.98 31.56
N LEU A 25 21.62 -6.69 32.80
CA LEU A 25 21.80 -5.32 33.28
C LEU A 25 22.92 -4.62 32.52
N ALA A 26 24.05 -5.30 32.29
CA ALA A 26 25.15 -4.78 31.49
C ALA A 26 24.73 -4.52 30.03
N SER A 27 23.99 -5.46 29.41
CA SER A 27 23.47 -5.29 28.04
C SER A 27 22.46 -4.14 27.95
N ALA A 28 21.58 -3.97 28.94
CA ALA A 28 20.61 -2.90 28.98
C ALA A 28 21.27 -1.53 29.16
N VAL A 29 22.29 -1.43 30.01
CA VAL A 29 23.04 -0.18 30.23
C VAL A 29 23.84 0.22 28.98
N VAL A 30 24.44 -0.74 28.28
CA VAL A 30 25.13 -0.49 26.99
C VAL A 30 24.14 0.01 25.94
N THR A 31 22.99 -0.65 25.80
CA THR A 31 21.96 -0.25 24.82
C THR A 31 21.43 1.17 25.11
N LEU A 32 21.18 1.49 26.39
CA LEU A 32 20.75 2.84 26.80
C LEU A 32 21.82 3.91 26.57
N GLY A 33 23.09 3.57 26.76
CA GLY A 33 24.24 4.44 26.49
C GLY A 33 24.38 4.75 25.01
N ASP A 34 24.30 3.72 24.16
CA ASP A 34 24.35 3.84 22.70
C ASP A 34 23.18 4.68 22.16
N ASP A 35 21.97 4.47 22.69
CA ASP A 35 20.79 5.27 22.35
C ASP A 35 20.95 6.74 22.76
N ALA A 36 21.53 7.00 23.93
CA ALA A 36 21.76 8.37 24.43
C ALA A 36 22.84 9.11 23.63
N GLU A 37 23.94 8.45 23.27
CA GLU A 37 24.98 9.01 22.41
C GLU A 37 24.45 9.27 20.99
N ALA A 38 23.66 8.33 20.46
CA ALA A 38 22.99 8.48 19.17
C ALA A 38 21.99 9.65 19.13
N ILE A 39 21.38 10.03 20.27
CA ILE A 39 20.52 11.21 20.40
C ILE A 39 21.35 12.51 20.43
N SER A 40 22.52 12.52 21.07
CA SER A 40 23.36 13.72 21.22
C SER A 40 24.07 14.15 19.93
N VAL A 41 24.38 13.21 19.03
CA VAL A 41 25.07 13.48 17.76
C VAL A 41 24.09 13.59 16.57
N ALA A 42 22.80 13.37 16.81
CA ALA A 42 21.81 13.35 15.75
C ALA A 42 21.52 14.76 15.17
N PRO A 43 21.42 14.90 13.84
CA PRO A 43 20.93 16.12 13.23
C PRO A 43 19.44 16.36 13.58
N ASN A 44 19.06 17.63 13.77
CA ASN A 44 17.74 18.05 14.31
C ASN A 44 16.52 17.39 13.62
N TRP A 45 16.58 17.12 12.32
CA TRP A 45 15.49 16.46 11.57
C TRP A 45 15.26 15.01 12.01
N LYS A 46 16.31 14.32 12.47
CA LYS A 46 16.24 12.93 12.95
C LYS A 46 15.48 12.87 14.28
N LEU A 47 15.67 13.86 15.16
CA LEU A 47 14.93 13.99 16.43
C LEU A 47 13.42 14.21 16.16
N VAL A 48 13.10 15.05 15.17
CA VAL A 48 11.71 15.28 14.73
C VAL A 48 11.11 14.00 14.17
N TRP A 49 11.83 13.27 13.31
CA TRP A 49 11.37 12.01 12.73
C TRP A 49 11.12 10.92 13.78
N TRP A 50 12.02 10.79 14.76
CA TRP A 50 11.84 9.83 15.87
C TRP A 50 10.62 10.16 16.73
N ARG A 51 10.36 11.45 16.98
CA ARG A 51 9.15 11.87 17.71
C ARG A 51 7.88 11.68 16.86
N PHE A 52 7.95 11.93 15.55
CA PHE A 52 6.85 11.69 14.61
C PHE A 52 6.48 10.21 14.51
N LYS A 53 7.47 9.30 14.45
CA LYS A 53 7.24 7.85 14.35
C LYS A 53 6.59 7.24 15.60
N LYS A 54 6.62 7.92 16.75
CA LYS A 54 5.90 7.48 17.96
C LYS A 54 4.38 7.61 17.83
N HIS A 55 3.88 8.50 16.97
CA HIS A 55 2.45 8.74 16.78
C HIS A 55 1.88 7.89 15.63
N LYS A 56 1.18 6.80 15.98
CA LYS A 56 0.54 5.90 15.00
C LYS A 56 -0.43 6.62 14.07
N LEU A 57 -1.20 7.59 14.58
CA LEU A 57 -2.15 8.37 13.78
C LEU A 57 -1.45 9.27 12.75
N ALA A 58 -0.35 9.90 13.15
CA ALA A 58 0.43 10.78 12.27
C ALA A 58 1.13 9.98 11.15
N LEU A 59 1.58 8.76 11.43
CA LEU A 59 2.12 7.86 10.42
C LEU A 59 1.07 7.45 9.38
N VAL A 60 -0.13 7.07 9.82
CA VAL A 60 -1.23 6.73 8.90
C VAL A 60 -1.60 7.94 8.04
N GLY A 61 -1.73 9.12 8.65
CA GLY A 61 -1.97 10.37 7.91
C GLY A 61 -0.87 10.68 6.89
N GLY A 62 0.40 10.48 7.26
CA GLY A 62 1.54 10.64 6.34
C GLY A 62 1.46 9.68 5.14
N VAL A 63 1.10 8.42 5.37
CA VAL A 63 0.92 7.44 4.28
C VAL A 63 -0.21 7.85 3.34
N VAL A 64 -1.35 8.30 3.87
CA VAL A 64 -2.48 8.78 3.06
C VAL A 64 -2.09 10.00 2.22
N ILE A 65 -1.36 10.95 2.80
CA ILE A 65 -0.87 12.13 2.07
C ILE A 65 0.09 11.73 0.95
N ILE A 66 1.02 10.81 1.22
CA ILE A 66 1.95 10.30 0.21
C ILE A 66 1.17 9.63 -0.93
N PHE A 67 0.14 8.85 -0.62
CA PHE A 67 -0.68 8.19 -1.63
C PHE A 67 -1.41 9.20 -2.51
N ILE A 68 -2.02 10.23 -1.92
CA ILE A 68 -2.67 11.31 -2.68
C ILE A 68 -1.64 12.08 -3.53
N ALA A 69 -0.45 12.35 -2.98
CA ALA A 69 0.61 13.03 -3.71
C ALA A 69 1.07 12.22 -4.94
N ILE A 70 1.16 10.89 -4.82
CA ILE A 70 1.47 10.01 -5.95
C ILE A 70 0.35 10.09 -7.01
N MET A 71 -0.91 10.04 -6.60
CA MET A 71 -2.05 10.20 -7.53
C MET A 71 -2.02 11.54 -8.26
N ALA A 72 -1.62 12.62 -7.58
CA ALA A 72 -1.52 13.95 -8.18
C ALA A 72 -0.33 14.10 -9.15
N ILE A 73 0.75 13.34 -8.96
CA ILE A 73 1.93 13.36 -9.83
C ILE A 73 1.73 12.50 -11.07
N PHE A 74 0.97 11.41 -10.94
CA PHE A 74 0.70 10.46 -12.03
C PHE A 74 -0.78 10.43 -12.42
N PRO A 75 -1.42 11.58 -12.72
CA PRO A 75 -2.86 11.62 -12.98
C PRO A 75 -3.24 10.80 -14.21
N GLU A 76 -2.37 10.77 -15.22
CA GLU A 76 -2.61 10.07 -16.49
C GLU A 76 -2.64 8.54 -16.32
N PHE A 77 -1.81 7.99 -15.43
CA PHE A 77 -1.84 6.56 -15.10
C PHE A 77 -3.12 6.12 -14.36
N PHE A 78 -3.73 7.04 -13.59
CA PHE A 78 -4.99 6.75 -12.88
C PHE A 78 -6.24 7.11 -13.70
N SER A 79 -6.11 7.82 -14.82
CA SER A 79 -7.24 8.25 -15.64
C SER A 79 -7.63 7.17 -16.64
N THR A 80 -8.86 6.68 -16.58
CA THR A 80 -9.39 5.70 -17.54
C THR A 80 -9.96 6.35 -18.82
N HIS A 81 -10.13 7.67 -18.83
CA HIS A 81 -10.71 8.42 -19.94
C HIS A 81 -9.94 9.72 -20.20
N ASP A 82 -9.95 10.19 -21.45
CA ASP A 82 -9.44 11.53 -21.79
C ASP A 82 -10.44 12.58 -21.25
N PRO A 83 -10.00 13.52 -20.39
CA PRO A 83 -10.87 14.59 -19.89
C PRO A 83 -11.38 15.55 -20.97
N ASN A 84 -10.75 15.58 -22.16
CA ASN A 84 -11.17 16.41 -23.29
C ASN A 84 -12.10 15.67 -24.25
N GLU A 85 -12.18 14.34 -24.17
CA GLU A 85 -13.08 13.55 -25.01
C GLU A 85 -14.48 13.50 -24.37
N THR A 86 -15.50 13.88 -25.13
CA THR A 86 -16.90 13.82 -24.66
C THR A 86 -17.63 12.71 -25.40
N VAL A 87 -17.94 11.62 -24.68
CA VAL A 87 -18.74 10.51 -25.21
C VAL A 87 -20.22 10.73 -24.90
N ALA A 88 -20.85 11.62 -25.67
CA ALA A 88 -22.26 11.98 -25.47
C ALA A 88 -23.23 10.83 -25.76
N THR A 89 -22.84 9.91 -26.65
CA THR A 89 -23.64 8.73 -26.99
C THR A 89 -23.84 7.83 -25.79
N ASP A 90 -22.82 7.68 -24.94
CA ASP A 90 -22.77 6.68 -23.86
C ASP A 90 -23.27 7.22 -22.51
N SER A 91 -23.66 8.50 -22.44
CA SER A 91 -23.99 9.20 -21.20
C SER A 91 -25.22 8.65 -20.46
N PHE A 92 -26.07 7.87 -21.14
CA PHE A 92 -27.32 7.33 -20.59
C PHE A 92 -27.41 5.81 -20.64
N ILE A 93 -26.27 5.13 -20.75
CA ILE A 93 -26.23 3.66 -20.71
C ILE A 93 -26.74 3.19 -19.33
N PRO A 94 -27.68 2.23 -19.28
CA PRO A 94 -28.14 1.66 -18.02
C PRO A 94 -27.02 0.91 -17.30
N VAL A 95 -27.09 0.84 -15.96
CA VAL A 95 -26.10 0.10 -15.16
C VAL A 95 -26.06 -1.36 -15.61
N GLN A 96 -24.88 -1.82 -16.07
CA GLN A 96 -24.69 -3.18 -16.56
C GLN A 96 -24.37 -4.15 -15.43
N THR A 97 -24.84 -5.39 -15.54
CA THR A 97 -24.57 -6.45 -14.57
C THR A 97 -23.27 -7.19 -14.91
N LEU A 98 -22.42 -7.39 -13.91
CA LEU A 98 -21.17 -8.15 -14.04
C LEU A 98 -21.45 -9.65 -14.00
N HIS A 99 -20.91 -10.39 -14.97
CA HIS A 99 -20.99 -11.84 -15.02
C HIS A 99 -19.60 -12.44 -14.78
N PHE A 100 -19.53 -13.44 -13.90
CA PHE A 100 -18.25 -14.00 -13.44
C PHE A 100 -17.91 -15.36 -14.07
N TRP A 101 -18.92 -16.09 -14.51
CA TRP A 101 -18.77 -17.46 -15.01
C TRP A 101 -19.33 -17.59 -16.41
N ARG A 102 -18.60 -18.29 -17.28
CA ARG A 102 -19.04 -18.63 -18.62
C ARG A 102 -18.51 -20.00 -19.00
N ASP A 103 -19.38 -20.88 -19.48
CA ASP A 103 -19.01 -22.21 -20.02
C ASP A 103 -18.04 -23.01 -19.12
N GLY A 104 -18.24 -22.90 -17.79
CA GLY A 104 -17.42 -23.59 -16.79
C GLY A 104 -16.06 -22.93 -16.47
N ARG A 105 -15.73 -21.79 -17.08
CA ARG A 105 -14.50 -21.02 -16.82
C ARG A 105 -14.83 -19.71 -16.10
N PHE A 106 -13.92 -19.30 -15.20
CA PHE A 106 -13.97 -17.99 -14.57
C PHE A 106 -13.55 -16.93 -15.60
N GLN A 107 -14.50 -16.09 -16.00
CA GLN A 107 -14.26 -14.99 -16.92
C GLN A 107 -15.18 -13.84 -16.54
N LEU A 108 -14.59 -12.76 -16.03
CA LEU A 108 -15.31 -11.53 -15.72
C LEU A 108 -15.69 -10.84 -17.04
N HIS A 109 -16.99 -10.65 -17.28
CA HIS A 109 -17.49 -10.08 -18.52
C HIS A 109 -18.79 -9.29 -18.32
N VAL A 110 -19.08 -8.46 -19.31
CA VAL A 110 -20.30 -7.67 -19.42
C VAL A 110 -20.94 -7.92 -20.79
N LEU A 111 -22.27 -7.84 -20.85
CA LEU A 111 -23.01 -7.94 -22.11
C LEU A 111 -22.95 -6.60 -22.84
N ASP A 112 -22.74 -6.65 -24.14
CA ASP A 112 -22.72 -5.44 -24.96
C ASP A 112 -24.10 -4.76 -24.97
N VAL A 113 -24.11 -3.43 -25.02
CA VAL A 113 -25.33 -2.63 -25.01
C VAL A 113 -25.29 -1.68 -26.20
N GLU A 114 -26.19 -1.90 -27.15
CA GLU A 114 -26.33 -1.04 -28.31
C GLU A 114 -27.39 0.04 -28.05
N GLY A 115 -26.99 1.30 -28.19
CA GLY A 115 -27.91 2.44 -28.21
C GLY A 115 -28.35 2.76 -29.62
N LYS A 116 -29.65 2.70 -29.91
CA LYS A 116 -30.22 3.15 -31.18
C LYS A 116 -31.18 4.31 -30.93
N ARG A 117 -31.05 5.36 -31.73
CA ARG A 117 -31.94 6.52 -31.66
C ARG A 117 -33.22 6.21 -32.43
N ASN A 118 -34.35 6.29 -31.74
CA ASN A 118 -35.66 6.12 -32.38
C ASN A 118 -35.94 7.35 -33.28
N PRO A 119 -36.21 7.18 -34.59
CA PRO A 119 -36.40 8.29 -35.51
C PRO A 119 -37.66 9.12 -35.24
N ASP A 120 -38.68 8.52 -34.63
CA ASP A 120 -39.96 9.19 -34.36
C ASP A 120 -39.97 9.93 -33.02
N THR A 121 -39.39 9.31 -31.98
CA THR A 121 -39.39 9.88 -30.62
C THR A 121 -38.09 10.64 -30.29
N LEU A 122 -37.05 10.49 -31.12
CA LEU A 122 -35.69 10.99 -30.91
C LEU A 122 -35.02 10.54 -29.61
N ARG A 123 -35.65 9.62 -28.87
CA ARG A 123 -35.12 9.05 -27.64
C ARG A 123 -34.05 8.01 -27.96
N MET A 124 -33.07 7.90 -27.08
CA MET A 124 -32.10 6.80 -27.10
C MET A 124 -32.76 5.58 -26.48
N GLU A 125 -32.88 4.50 -27.26
CA GLU A 125 -33.34 3.20 -26.80
C GLU A 125 -32.14 2.25 -26.71
N TRP A 126 -32.05 1.52 -25.61
CA TRP A 126 -30.91 0.66 -25.29
C TRP A 126 -31.32 -0.80 -25.38
N PHE A 127 -30.54 -1.59 -26.13
CA PHE A 127 -30.78 -3.01 -26.32
C PHE A 127 -29.55 -3.78 -25.84
N VAL A 128 -29.75 -4.74 -24.94
CA VAL A 128 -28.69 -5.65 -24.51
C VAL A 128 -28.55 -6.72 -25.58
N SER A 129 -27.35 -6.84 -26.18
CA SER A 129 -27.03 -7.91 -27.11
C SER A 129 -26.37 -9.06 -26.35
N GLU A 130 -27.02 -10.22 -26.32
CA GLU A 130 -26.44 -11.44 -25.73
C GLU A 130 -25.39 -12.09 -26.65
N GLU A 131 -25.30 -11.64 -27.91
CA GLU A 131 -24.38 -12.18 -28.91
C GLU A 131 -22.96 -11.64 -28.75
N ASN A 132 -22.83 -10.37 -28.34
CA ASN A 132 -21.56 -9.69 -28.16
C ASN A 132 -21.22 -9.59 -26.68
N ILE A 133 -20.10 -10.22 -26.30
CA ILE A 133 -19.64 -10.25 -24.91
C ILE A 133 -18.33 -9.48 -24.80
N VAL A 134 -18.30 -8.50 -23.90
CA VAL A 134 -17.14 -7.65 -23.63
C VAL A 134 -16.39 -8.22 -22.40
N PRO A 135 -15.20 -8.82 -22.58
CA PRO A 135 -14.43 -9.34 -21.47
C PRO A 135 -13.77 -8.20 -20.68
N LEU A 136 -13.89 -8.24 -19.36
CA LEU A 136 -13.19 -7.29 -18.49
C LEU A 136 -11.74 -7.73 -18.31
N ARG A 137 -10.82 -6.82 -18.60
CA ARG A 137 -9.37 -7.03 -18.48
C ARG A 137 -8.84 -6.13 -17.38
N LEU A 138 -8.05 -6.70 -16.48
CA LEU A 138 -7.22 -5.93 -15.56
C LEU A 138 -6.04 -5.39 -16.35
N TRP A 139 -5.65 -4.12 -16.15
CA TRP A 139 -4.59 -3.46 -16.91
C TRP A 139 -4.87 -3.45 -18.42
N ALA A 140 -6.13 -3.17 -18.76
CA ALA A 140 -6.51 -2.92 -20.15
C ALA A 140 -5.76 -1.68 -20.64
N HIS A 141 -5.22 -1.75 -21.85
CA HIS A 141 -4.53 -0.60 -22.42
C HIS A 141 -5.59 0.44 -22.81
N GLY A 142 -5.44 1.64 -22.30
CA GLY A 142 -6.39 2.75 -22.41
C GLY A 142 -6.01 3.73 -23.52
N VAL A 143 -6.43 4.98 -23.34
CA VAL A 143 -6.04 6.08 -24.22
C VAL A 143 -4.54 6.34 -24.03
N PRO A 144 -3.75 6.44 -25.12
CA PRO A 144 -2.32 6.73 -25.01
C PRO A 144 -2.11 8.12 -24.40
N TYR A 145 -1.21 8.21 -23.42
CA TYR A 145 -0.86 9.44 -22.73
C TYR A 145 0.65 9.62 -22.62
N GLU A 146 1.12 10.85 -22.37
CA GLU A 146 2.53 11.18 -22.28
C GLU A 146 2.96 11.47 -20.84
N LEU A 147 3.50 10.45 -20.15
CA LEU A 147 4.00 10.61 -18.79
C LEU A 147 5.13 11.67 -18.76
N PHE A 148 4.86 12.77 -18.05
CA PHE A 148 5.73 13.97 -17.98
C PHE A 148 6.10 14.57 -19.35
N GLY A 149 5.29 14.37 -20.40
CA GLY A 149 5.55 14.89 -21.74
C GLY A 149 6.76 14.27 -22.45
N ARG A 150 7.17 13.05 -22.04
CA ARG A 150 8.35 12.39 -22.63
C ARG A 150 8.27 10.87 -22.75
N PHE A 151 7.40 10.20 -21.97
CA PHE A 151 7.20 8.76 -22.07
C PHE A 151 5.77 8.46 -22.51
N GLU A 152 5.59 8.04 -23.75
CA GLU A 152 4.30 7.52 -24.21
C GLU A 152 3.99 6.22 -23.47
N THR A 153 2.81 6.14 -22.85
CA THR A 153 2.30 4.96 -22.14
C THR A 153 0.81 4.84 -22.42
N ASP A 154 0.34 3.61 -22.56
CA ASP A 154 -1.04 3.27 -22.90
C ASP A 154 -1.63 2.27 -21.89
N ILE A 155 -1.01 2.11 -20.73
CA ILE A 155 -1.36 1.13 -19.69
C ILE A 155 -2.24 1.76 -18.62
#